data_AF-A0A077Y5Q0-F1
#
_entry.id   AF-A0A077Y5Q0-F1
#
_cell.length_a   1.000
_cell.length_b   1.000
_cell.length_c   1.000
_cell.angle_alpha   90.00
_cell.angle_beta   90.00
_cell.angle_gamma   90.00
#
_symmetry.space_group_name_H-M   'P 1'
#
loop_
_entity.id
_entity.type
_entity.pdbx_description
1 polymer ?
#
loop_
_entity_poly.entity_id
_entity_poly.type
_entity_poly.pdbx_seq_one_letter_code
_entity_poly.pdbx_strand_id
1 'polypeptide(L)'
;MNKEVCKRFKNVWKDFPDELNNSGKYQFKNDQHFKKYCNSNCDTDLEKISAGCLYLLNEFFGDSSSLKNHAKNNIGIVQYIIIWLSYMLSAIKNQENNSLKFFYSIYINSDNYKKSITSIEGCNNYKELIDKTQDLTTIDIKDISKFYNAFKSLCNLYNELDEVNPECEKYLEYNNDFFKKYEELKQDSSIAGNNSYIKIFSILLNDYDNLKSKCNNFSSLLTNSLISIAFIFVAASILLGVSYKYSLFGFRKRFQKQKLREKLKNIKKRINH
;
A
#
# COMPACT_ATOMS: atom_id res chain seq x y z
N MET A 1 2.50 2.24 6.52
CA MET A 1 2.09 2.59 5.15
C MET A 1 1.11 1.56 4.61
N ASN A 2 0.20 1.99 3.74
CA ASN A 2 -0.64 1.11 2.93
C ASN A 2 -0.86 1.75 1.55
N LYS A 3 -1.55 1.04 0.65
CA LYS A 3 -1.85 1.54 -0.70
C LYS A 3 -2.64 2.85 -0.70
N GLU A 4 -3.59 3.00 0.21
CA GLU A 4 -4.44 4.19 0.26
C GLU A 4 -3.68 5.46 0.67
N VAL A 5 -2.71 5.34 1.58
CA VAL A 5 -1.79 6.45 1.90
C VAL A 5 -0.96 6.82 0.67
N CYS A 6 -0.40 5.84 -0.03
CA CYS A 6 0.39 6.11 -1.24
C CYS A 6 -0.44 6.67 -2.41
N LYS A 7 -1.73 6.34 -2.51
CA LYS A 7 -2.64 6.98 -3.47
C LYS A 7 -2.84 8.47 -3.16
N ARG A 8 -2.97 8.84 -1.89
CA ARG A 8 -3.11 10.26 -1.50
C ARG A 8 -1.85 11.06 -1.84
N PHE A 9 -0.66 10.51 -1.59
CA PHE A 9 0.59 11.13 -2.05
C PHE A 9 0.69 11.19 -3.58
N LYS A 10 0.25 10.13 -4.29
CA LYS A 10 0.20 10.13 -5.76
C LYS A 10 -0.70 11.24 -6.32
N ASN A 11 -1.85 11.50 -5.69
CA ASN A 11 -2.72 12.61 -6.07
C ASN A 11 -2.01 13.96 -5.88
N VAL A 12 -1.31 14.13 -4.74
CA VAL A 12 -0.51 15.34 -4.52
C VAL A 12 0.58 15.48 -5.57
N TRP A 13 1.39 14.47 -5.87
CA TRP A 13 2.42 14.58 -6.91
C TRP A 13 1.86 14.86 -8.31
N LYS A 14 0.65 14.38 -8.60
CA LYS A 14 -0.02 14.63 -9.88
C LYS A 14 -0.43 16.09 -10.01
N ASP A 15 -1.06 16.64 -8.99
CA ASP A 15 -1.68 17.98 -9.04
C ASP A 15 -0.73 19.08 -8.55
N PHE A 16 0.23 18.72 -7.70
CA PHE A 16 1.33 19.53 -7.20
C PHE A 16 2.67 18.78 -7.26
N PRO A 17 3.32 18.78 -8.45
CA PRO A 17 4.60 18.09 -8.65
C PRO A 17 5.69 18.57 -7.71
N ASP A 18 6.57 17.64 -7.38
CA ASP A 18 7.72 17.83 -6.50
C ASP A 18 8.98 18.30 -7.25
N GLU A 19 8.78 18.94 -8.40
CA GLU A 19 9.81 19.49 -9.28
C GLU A 19 9.53 20.97 -9.56
N LEU A 20 10.59 21.76 -9.66
CA LEU A 20 10.51 23.16 -10.04
C LEU A 20 10.35 23.30 -11.56
N ASN A 21 9.61 24.32 -12.00
CA ASN A 21 9.53 24.67 -13.41
C ASN A 21 10.85 25.30 -13.92
N ASN A 22 10.91 25.64 -15.22
CA ASN A 22 12.06 26.29 -15.84
C ASN A 22 12.43 27.65 -15.22
N SER A 23 11.51 28.29 -14.48
CA SER A 23 11.74 29.53 -13.76
C SER A 23 12.18 29.31 -12.30
N GLY A 24 12.43 28.06 -11.89
CA GLY A 24 12.82 27.70 -10.53
C GLY A 24 11.71 27.86 -9.50
N LYS A 25 10.43 27.75 -9.91
CA LYS A 25 9.25 27.91 -9.05
C LYS A 25 8.36 26.68 -9.07
N TYR A 26 7.64 26.50 -7.98
CA TYR A 26 6.62 25.46 -7.86
C TYR A 26 5.32 25.88 -8.53
N GLN A 27 4.66 24.94 -9.21
CA GLN A 27 3.39 25.17 -9.90
C GLN A 27 2.39 24.06 -9.63
N PHE A 28 1.14 24.44 -9.36
CA PHE A 28 0.03 23.51 -9.40
C PHE A 28 -0.31 23.19 -10.85
N LYS A 29 -0.43 21.90 -11.17
CA LYS A 29 -1.07 21.42 -12.41
C LYS A 29 -2.59 21.50 -12.28
N ASN A 30 -3.10 21.25 -11.09
CA ASN A 30 -4.50 21.47 -10.72
C ASN A 30 -4.56 21.97 -9.27
N ASP A 31 -5.14 23.14 -9.04
CA ASP A 31 -5.18 23.79 -7.74
C ASP A 31 -6.53 23.67 -7.02
N GLN A 32 -7.54 23.06 -7.64
CA GLN A 32 -8.92 23.04 -7.13
C GLN A 32 -9.01 22.51 -5.69
N HIS A 33 -8.24 21.47 -5.38
CA HIS A 33 -8.23 20.86 -4.05
C HIS A 33 -7.31 21.56 -3.04
N PHE A 34 -6.33 22.33 -3.52
CA PHE A 34 -5.37 23.06 -2.67
C PHE A 34 -5.85 24.46 -2.31
N LYS A 35 -6.65 25.11 -3.18
CA LYS A 35 -7.16 26.48 -2.99
C LYS A 35 -7.86 26.70 -1.64
N LYS A 36 -8.61 25.70 -1.15
CA LYS A 36 -9.26 25.74 0.17
C LYS A 36 -8.29 25.84 1.37
N TYR A 37 -7.00 25.57 1.15
CA TYR A 37 -5.95 25.62 2.17
C TYR A 37 -4.93 26.74 1.93
N CYS A 38 -5.16 27.59 0.94
CA CYS A 38 -4.33 28.78 0.73
C CYS A 38 -4.71 29.84 1.76
N ASN A 39 -3.71 30.44 2.42
CA ASN A 39 -3.93 31.63 3.27
C ASN A 39 -4.39 32.84 2.44
N SER A 40 -4.02 32.85 1.16
CA SER A 40 -4.27 33.90 0.16
C SER A 40 -4.61 33.20 -1.18
N ASN A 41 -4.03 33.64 -2.30
CA ASN A 41 -4.15 32.97 -3.60
C ASN A 41 -3.06 31.92 -3.87
N CYS A 42 -2.25 31.56 -2.85
CA CYS A 42 -1.09 30.68 -3.02
C CYS A 42 -0.08 31.21 -4.06
N ASP A 43 0.19 32.51 -4.00
CA ASP A 43 1.02 33.20 -4.99
C ASP A 43 2.49 32.79 -4.87
N THR A 44 2.97 32.55 -3.64
CA THR A 44 4.35 32.15 -3.35
C THR A 44 4.52 30.64 -3.26
N ASP A 45 5.75 30.15 -3.42
CA ASP A 45 6.06 28.72 -3.31
C ASP A 45 5.81 28.18 -1.89
N LEU A 46 6.11 28.99 -0.86
CA LEU A 46 5.86 28.62 0.53
C LEU A 46 4.37 28.47 0.84
N GLU A 47 3.52 29.37 0.32
CA GLU A 47 2.07 29.24 0.46
C GLU A 47 1.53 27.99 -0.25
N LYS A 48 2.04 27.67 -1.46
CA LYS A 48 1.67 26.43 -2.17
C LYS A 48 2.05 25.19 -1.38
N ILE A 49 3.26 25.16 -0.84
CA ILE A 49 3.74 24.06 0.01
C ILE A 49 2.87 23.93 1.27
N SER A 50 2.52 25.05 1.90
CA SER A 50 1.63 25.03 3.07
C SER A 50 0.24 24.50 2.73
N ALA A 51 -0.35 24.92 1.61
CA ALA A 51 -1.63 24.40 1.16
C ALA A 51 -1.56 22.89 0.86
N GLY A 52 -0.50 22.41 0.22
CA GLY A 52 -0.28 20.98 -0.02
C GLY A 52 -0.11 20.17 1.27
N CYS A 53 0.62 20.71 2.24
CA CYS A 53 0.80 20.10 3.56
C CYS A 53 -0.53 20.00 4.34
N LEU A 54 -1.31 21.09 4.38
CA LEU A 54 -2.65 21.10 4.98
C LEU A 54 -3.62 20.15 4.28
N TYR A 55 -3.55 20.06 2.95
CA TYR A 55 -4.33 19.09 2.18
C TYR A 55 -4.03 17.66 2.64
N LEU A 56 -2.75 17.26 2.70
CA LEU A 56 -2.36 15.93 3.18
C LEU A 56 -2.85 15.68 4.61
N LEU A 57 -2.61 16.62 5.53
CA LEU A 57 -3.04 16.50 6.92
C LEU A 57 -4.56 16.33 7.04
N ASN A 58 -5.33 17.08 6.25
CA ASN A 58 -6.78 16.97 6.27
C ASN A 58 -7.28 15.65 5.65
N GLU A 59 -6.69 15.18 4.55
CA GLU A 59 -7.04 13.89 3.95
C GLU A 59 -6.84 12.71 4.92
N PHE A 60 -5.80 12.77 5.74
CA PHE A 60 -5.49 11.72 6.71
C PHE A 60 -6.19 11.89 8.06
N PHE A 61 -6.32 13.13 8.55
CA PHE A 61 -6.68 13.41 9.94
C PHE A 61 -7.85 14.41 10.10
N GLY A 62 -8.47 14.85 9.02
CA GLY A 62 -9.65 15.72 9.08
C GLY A 62 -10.88 15.01 9.69
N ASP A 63 -11.93 15.78 9.99
CA ASP A 63 -13.12 15.23 10.66
C ASP A 63 -14.09 14.50 9.72
N SER A 64 -14.01 14.71 8.40
CA SER A 64 -14.88 14.07 7.41
C SER A 64 -14.10 13.10 6.52
N SER A 65 -14.57 11.84 6.42
CA SER A 65 -14.04 10.79 5.52
C SER A 65 -12.54 10.44 5.60
N SER A 66 -11.84 10.95 6.61
CA SER A 66 -10.44 10.67 6.89
C SER A 66 -10.13 9.18 6.96
N LEU A 67 -8.93 8.79 6.50
CA LEU A 67 -8.42 7.42 6.54
C LEU A 67 -8.06 6.91 7.96
N LYS A 68 -8.70 7.46 9.01
CA LYS A 68 -8.55 7.13 10.44
C LYS A 68 -8.49 5.62 10.69
N ASN A 69 -9.27 4.83 9.94
CA ASN A 69 -9.41 3.38 10.15
C ASN A 69 -8.46 2.52 9.30
N HIS A 70 -7.77 3.10 8.30
CA HIS A 70 -6.95 2.32 7.37
C HIS A 70 -5.47 2.31 7.74
N ALA A 71 -5.01 3.27 8.54
CA ALA A 71 -3.62 3.42 8.93
C ALA A 71 -3.35 2.83 10.32
N LYS A 72 -2.59 1.73 10.39
CA LYS A 72 -2.15 1.15 11.67
C LYS A 72 -1.20 2.06 12.47
N ASN A 73 -0.63 3.09 11.85
CA ASN A 73 0.36 3.97 12.47
C ASN A 73 0.16 5.42 11.99
N ASN A 74 -0.65 6.18 12.73
CA ASN A 74 -0.92 7.60 12.46
C ASN A 74 0.37 8.45 12.51
N ILE A 75 1.27 8.14 13.46
CA ILE A 75 2.56 8.83 13.61
C ILE A 75 3.41 8.62 12.34
N GLY A 76 3.46 7.39 11.83
CA GLY A 76 4.16 7.07 10.57
C GLY A 76 3.69 7.93 9.40
N ILE A 77 2.37 8.15 9.26
CA ILE A 77 1.83 9.03 8.21
C ILE A 77 2.31 10.48 8.39
N VAL A 78 2.23 11.03 9.60
CA VAL A 78 2.73 12.38 9.87
C VAL A 78 4.21 12.47 9.50
N GLN A 79 5.00 11.46 9.81
CA GLN A 79 6.43 11.42 9.46
C GLN A 79 6.65 11.46 7.94
N TYR A 80 5.84 10.75 7.15
CA TYR A 80 5.89 10.86 5.68
C TYR A 80 5.48 12.23 5.15
N ILE A 81 4.47 12.87 5.76
CA ILE A 81 4.09 14.25 5.41
C ILE A 81 5.25 15.20 5.68
N ILE A 82 5.95 15.04 6.81
CA ILE A 82 7.12 15.88 7.15
C ILE A 82 8.32 15.59 6.23
N ILE A 83 8.54 14.35 5.82
CA ILE A 83 9.57 14.02 4.81
C ILE A 83 9.25 14.71 3.48
N TRP A 84 8.00 14.63 3.01
CA TRP A 84 7.56 15.34 1.80
C TRP A 84 7.73 16.85 1.95
N LEU A 85 7.24 17.44 3.06
CA LEU A 85 7.33 18.88 3.33
C LEU A 85 8.78 19.36 3.30
N SER A 86 9.66 18.66 4.02
CA SER A 86 11.07 19.01 4.14
C SER A 86 11.80 18.88 2.79
N TYR A 87 11.44 17.88 1.98
CA TYR A 87 11.94 17.78 0.60
C TYR A 87 11.48 18.94 -0.28
N MET A 88 10.18 19.28 -0.23
CA MET A 88 9.66 20.39 -1.03
C MET A 88 10.38 21.71 -0.67
N LEU A 89 10.60 21.94 0.63
CA LEU A 89 11.29 23.12 1.15
C LEU A 89 12.79 23.15 0.84
N SER A 90 13.45 21.99 0.66
CA SER A 90 14.88 21.96 0.34
C SER A 90 15.18 22.39 -1.08
N ALA A 91 14.23 22.23 -1.99
CA ALA A 91 14.37 22.70 -3.37
C ALA A 91 14.25 24.23 -3.49
N ILE A 92 13.65 24.91 -2.51
CA ILE A 92 13.52 26.37 -2.52
C ILE A 92 14.82 26.99 -1.98
N LYS A 93 15.39 27.92 -2.76
CA LYS A 93 16.50 28.75 -2.29
C LYS A 93 15.99 29.72 -1.23
N ASN A 94 16.31 29.47 0.03
CA ASN A 94 16.05 30.41 1.13
C ASN A 94 17.35 31.11 1.56
N GLN A 95 17.23 32.39 1.95
CA GLN A 95 18.36 33.16 2.49
C GLN A 95 18.86 32.64 3.84
N GLU A 96 17.99 31.95 4.58
CA GLU A 96 18.32 31.28 5.83
C GLU A 96 18.56 29.79 5.56
N ASN A 97 19.72 29.26 6.01
CA ASN A 97 20.11 27.85 5.91
C ASN A 97 19.18 26.86 6.69
N ASN A 98 17.98 27.29 7.10
CA ASN A 98 17.03 26.47 7.87
C ASN A 98 15.57 26.73 7.43
N SER A 99 15.27 26.34 6.19
CA SER A 99 13.95 26.53 5.55
C SER A 99 12.79 25.89 6.33
N LEU A 100 13.01 24.75 6.97
CA LEU A 100 11.99 24.05 7.75
C LEU A 100 11.63 24.79 9.04
N LYS A 101 12.62 25.29 9.80
CA LYS A 101 12.37 26.06 11.03
C LYS A 101 11.61 27.35 10.73
N PHE A 102 12.01 28.04 9.67
CA PHE A 102 11.30 29.23 9.19
C PHE A 102 9.87 28.90 8.77
N PHE A 103 9.68 27.85 7.97
CA PHE A 103 8.35 27.41 7.56
C PHE A 103 7.48 27.08 8.77
N TYR A 104 8.04 26.39 9.77
CA TYR A 104 7.35 26.05 10.99
C TYR A 104 6.89 27.30 11.75
N SER A 105 7.78 28.28 11.95
CA SER A 105 7.47 29.47 12.75
C SER A 105 6.36 30.33 12.14
N ILE A 106 6.29 30.39 10.80
CA ILE A 106 5.31 31.20 10.07
C ILE A 106 4.03 30.44 9.77
N TYR A 107 4.13 29.24 9.17
CA TYR A 107 2.97 28.52 8.65
C TYR A 107 2.39 27.53 9.66
N ILE A 108 3.21 26.66 10.25
CA ILE A 108 2.71 25.62 11.19
C ILE A 108 2.13 26.24 12.46
N ASN A 109 2.62 27.41 12.88
CA ASN A 109 2.06 28.16 14.01
C ASN A 109 0.78 28.96 13.69
N SER A 110 0.35 29.00 12.43
CA SER A 110 -0.83 29.77 12.01
C SER A 110 -2.15 29.09 12.40
N ASP A 111 -3.25 29.86 12.32
CA ASP A 111 -4.59 29.40 12.69
C ASP A 111 -5.05 28.18 11.87
N ASN A 112 -4.64 28.07 10.62
CA ASN A 112 -5.00 26.95 9.75
C ASN A 112 -4.49 25.59 10.27
N TYR A 113 -3.30 25.56 10.88
CA TYR A 113 -2.74 24.34 11.49
C TYR A 113 -3.21 24.13 12.93
N LYS A 114 -3.73 25.17 13.58
CA LYS A 114 -4.36 25.11 14.91
C LYS A 114 -5.85 24.77 14.85
N LYS A 115 -6.41 24.59 13.65
CA LYS A 115 -7.78 24.12 13.47
C LYS A 115 -7.98 22.79 14.20
N SER A 116 -9.07 22.72 14.96
CA SER A 116 -9.36 21.55 15.78
C SER A 116 -9.58 20.30 14.93
N ILE A 117 -9.09 19.17 15.43
CA ILE A 117 -9.32 17.83 14.90
C ILE A 117 -9.76 16.91 16.04
N THR A 118 -10.61 15.94 15.72
CA THR A 118 -11.09 14.93 16.67
C THR A 118 -10.51 13.53 16.39
N SER A 119 -9.63 13.42 15.40
CA SER A 119 -9.20 12.16 14.81
C SER A 119 -8.20 11.36 15.65
N ILE A 120 -7.47 12.01 16.55
CA ILE A 120 -6.31 11.42 17.24
C ILE A 120 -6.35 11.78 18.71
N GLU A 121 -6.36 10.75 19.56
CA GLU A 121 -6.31 10.92 21.01
C GLU A 121 -5.03 11.66 21.44
N GLY A 122 -5.20 12.68 22.28
CA GLY A 122 -4.11 13.51 22.77
C GLY A 122 -3.48 14.42 21.71
N CYS A 123 -4.19 14.74 20.63
CA CYS A 123 -3.87 15.81 19.69
C CYS A 123 -5.13 16.58 19.32
N ASN A 124 -5.17 17.87 19.64
CA ASN A 124 -6.35 18.70 19.41
C ASN A 124 -6.36 19.37 18.05
N ASN A 125 -5.22 19.45 17.36
CA ASN A 125 -5.05 20.14 16.08
C ASN A 125 -3.86 19.55 15.28
N TYR A 126 -3.71 19.99 14.03
CA TYR A 126 -2.64 19.50 13.15
C TYR A 126 -1.24 19.89 13.64
N LYS A 127 -1.08 21.07 14.24
CA LYS A 127 0.19 21.49 14.81
C LYS A 127 0.68 20.49 15.87
N GLU A 128 -0.18 20.12 16.82
CA GLU A 128 0.14 19.15 17.87
C GLU A 128 0.52 17.77 17.31
N LEU A 129 -0.06 17.38 16.16
CA LEU A 129 0.36 16.15 15.47
C LEU A 129 1.79 16.25 14.94
N ILE A 130 2.11 17.37 14.30
CA ILE A 130 3.44 17.62 13.76
C ILE A 130 4.47 17.69 14.89
N ASP A 131 4.11 18.27 16.03
CA ASP A 131 4.99 18.37 17.20
C ASP A 131 5.42 17.01 17.76
N LYS A 132 4.57 15.99 17.64
CA LYS A 132 4.94 14.60 17.99
C LYS A 132 6.04 14.03 17.07
N THR A 133 6.34 14.68 15.95
CA THR A 133 7.40 14.30 15.00
C THR A 133 8.57 15.27 14.97
N GLN A 134 8.71 16.12 16.00
CA GLN A 134 9.75 17.17 16.08
C GLN A 134 11.18 16.63 15.91
N ASP A 135 11.43 15.37 16.30
CA ASP A 135 12.73 14.71 16.08
C ASP A 135 13.14 14.71 14.60
N LEU A 136 12.21 14.75 13.65
CA LEU A 136 12.53 14.74 12.21
C LEU A 136 13.00 16.10 11.66
N THR A 137 12.89 17.17 12.45
CA THR A 137 13.33 18.52 12.05
C THR A 137 14.85 18.72 12.08
N THR A 138 15.59 17.73 12.60
CA THR A 138 17.06 17.78 12.77
C THR A 138 17.83 17.10 11.65
N ILE A 139 17.14 16.51 10.68
CA ILE A 139 17.75 15.79 9.55
C ILE A 139 18.30 16.81 8.56
N ASP A 140 19.53 16.56 8.09
CA ASP A 140 20.17 17.41 7.09
C ASP A 140 19.35 17.42 5.79
N ILE A 141 19.24 18.60 5.18
CA ILE A 141 18.59 18.79 3.88
C ILE A 141 19.16 17.85 2.80
N LYS A 142 20.45 17.51 2.83
CA LYS A 142 21.03 16.56 1.88
C LYS A 142 20.45 15.15 2.06
N ASP A 143 20.21 14.76 3.30
CA ASP A 143 19.73 13.41 3.62
C ASP A 143 18.22 13.28 3.49
N ILE A 144 17.45 14.36 3.69
CA ILE A 144 16.01 14.32 3.49
C ILE A 144 15.64 13.93 2.07
N SER A 145 16.44 14.34 1.08
CA SER A 145 16.25 13.96 -0.32
C SER A 145 16.36 12.45 -0.54
N LYS A 146 17.31 11.79 0.14
CA LYS A 146 17.49 10.34 0.06
C LYS A 146 16.30 9.61 0.68
N PHE A 147 15.86 10.04 1.86
CA PHE A 147 14.67 9.48 2.52
C PHE A 147 13.40 9.68 1.70
N TYR A 148 13.22 10.87 1.14
CA TYR A 148 12.08 11.17 0.28
C TYR A 148 12.06 10.29 -0.97
N ASN A 149 13.21 10.12 -1.62
CA ASN A 149 13.32 9.27 -2.81
C ASN A 149 13.02 7.80 -2.50
N ALA A 150 13.49 7.28 -1.35
CA ALA A 150 13.14 5.95 -0.89
C ALA A 150 11.64 5.85 -0.59
N PHE A 151 11.08 6.79 0.17
CA PHE A 151 9.64 6.85 0.44
C PHE A 151 8.79 6.87 -0.84
N LYS A 152 9.10 7.75 -1.80
CA LYS A 152 8.40 7.86 -3.09
C LYS A 152 8.47 6.54 -3.86
N SER A 153 9.63 5.89 -3.88
CA SER A 153 9.82 4.58 -4.52
C SER A 153 9.00 3.48 -3.84
N LEU A 154 8.95 3.45 -2.50
CA LEU A 154 8.08 2.52 -1.76
C LEU A 154 6.61 2.73 -2.12
N CYS A 155 6.18 3.99 -2.23
CA CYS A 155 4.81 4.29 -2.61
C CYS A 155 4.46 3.91 -4.04
N ASN A 156 5.40 3.97 -4.98
CA ASN A 156 5.20 3.46 -6.32
C ASN A 156 4.91 1.94 -6.30
N LEU A 157 5.68 1.17 -5.52
CA LEU A 157 5.41 -0.27 -5.34
C LEU A 157 4.00 -0.53 -4.79
N TYR A 158 3.59 0.22 -3.74
CA TYR A 158 2.24 0.11 -3.19
C TYR A 158 1.14 0.46 -4.21
N ASN A 159 1.37 1.48 -5.04
CA ASN A 159 0.41 1.95 -6.03
C ASN A 159 0.27 1.01 -7.23
N GLU A 160 1.36 0.36 -7.64
CA GLU A 160 1.40 -0.61 -8.75
C GLU A 160 0.92 -2.01 -8.34
N LEU A 161 0.95 -2.33 -7.04
CA LEU A 161 0.45 -3.60 -6.53
C LEU A 161 -1.03 -3.78 -6.87
N ASP A 162 -1.36 -4.77 -7.69
CA ASP A 162 -2.75 -5.21 -7.89
C ASP A 162 -3.26 -5.89 -6.61
N GLU A 163 -4.42 -5.48 -6.09
CA GLU A 163 -5.01 -6.08 -4.89
C GLU A 163 -5.76 -7.39 -5.20
N VAL A 164 -6.12 -7.62 -6.46
CA VAL A 164 -6.86 -8.81 -6.93
C VAL A 164 -5.91 -9.92 -7.32
N ASN A 165 -4.82 -9.59 -8.03
CA ASN A 165 -3.80 -10.53 -8.43
C ASN A 165 -2.40 -9.92 -8.32
N PRO A 166 -1.87 -9.74 -7.11
CA PRO A 166 -0.54 -9.17 -6.92
C PRO A 166 0.52 -10.09 -7.53
N GLU A 167 1.08 -9.68 -8.68
CA GLU A 167 2.26 -10.30 -9.30
C GLU A 167 3.52 -9.96 -8.48
N CYS A 168 3.59 -10.52 -7.27
CA CYS A 168 4.57 -10.17 -6.26
C CYS A 168 6.03 -10.40 -6.67
N GLU A 169 6.29 -11.34 -7.59
CA GLU A 169 7.63 -11.59 -8.12
C GLU A 169 8.23 -10.32 -8.74
N LYS A 170 7.44 -9.53 -9.48
CA LYS A 170 7.92 -8.29 -10.12
C LYS A 170 8.26 -7.18 -9.13
N TYR A 171 7.63 -7.17 -7.95
CA TYR A 171 7.71 -6.06 -6.99
C TYR A 171 8.66 -6.32 -5.82
N LEU A 172 9.00 -7.59 -5.54
CA LEU A 172 9.74 -8.00 -4.33
C LEU A 172 11.07 -8.69 -4.62
N GLU A 173 11.53 -8.72 -5.87
CA GLU A 173 12.92 -9.03 -6.16
C GLU A 173 13.84 -8.12 -5.34
N TYR A 174 14.97 -8.67 -4.89
CA TYR A 174 16.05 -7.97 -4.15
C TYR A 174 16.74 -6.86 -4.98
N ASN A 175 16.15 -6.44 -6.11
CA ASN A 175 16.68 -5.46 -7.04
C ASN A 175 15.67 -4.34 -7.38
N ASN A 176 14.54 -4.27 -6.66
CA ASN A 176 13.58 -3.19 -6.86
C ASN A 176 14.16 -1.83 -6.44
N ASP A 177 13.61 -0.77 -7.03
CA ASP A 177 14.11 0.60 -6.87
C ASP A 177 14.04 1.14 -5.45
N PHE A 178 13.10 0.65 -4.63
CA PHE A 178 13.07 0.99 -3.21
C PHE A 178 14.23 0.34 -2.47
N PHE A 179 14.44 -0.96 -2.64
CA PHE A 179 15.47 -1.70 -1.93
C PHE A 179 16.88 -1.15 -2.22
N LYS A 180 17.17 -0.79 -3.48
CA LYS A 180 18.43 -0.12 -3.85
C LYS A 180 18.64 1.18 -3.07
N LYS A 181 17.65 2.07 -3.10
CA LYS A 181 17.70 3.36 -2.38
C LYS A 181 17.78 3.17 -0.87
N TYR A 182 17.14 2.13 -0.35
CA TYR A 182 17.18 1.77 1.06
C TYR A 182 18.58 1.27 1.50
N GLU A 183 19.25 0.45 0.68
CA GLU A 183 20.62 -0.01 0.97
C GLU A 183 21.65 1.12 0.83
N GLU A 184 21.51 2.01 -0.16
CA GLU A 184 22.33 3.24 -0.27
C GLU A 184 22.20 4.10 0.99
N LEU A 185 20.96 4.30 1.42
CA LEU A 185 20.63 4.95 2.67
C LEU A 185 21.36 4.26 3.83
N LYS A 186 21.24 2.94 4.00
CA LYS A 186 21.86 2.19 5.11
C LYS A 186 23.39 2.29 5.19
N GLN A 187 24.07 2.47 4.05
CA GLN A 187 25.54 2.57 3.98
C GLN A 187 26.07 3.96 4.39
N ASP A 188 25.20 4.95 4.52
CA ASP A 188 25.62 6.31 4.87
C ASP A 188 25.95 6.43 6.35
N SER A 189 27.22 6.72 6.65
CA SER A 189 27.76 6.80 8.00
C SER A 189 27.11 7.89 8.86
N SER A 190 26.46 8.90 8.25
CA SER A 190 25.74 9.97 8.97
C SER A 190 24.54 9.44 9.78
N ILE A 191 24.07 8.24 9.46
CA ILE A 191 22.91 7.60 10.10
C ILE A 191 23.30 6.89 11.40
N ALA A 192 24.54 6.44 11.49
CA ALA A 192 25.03 5.67 12.63
C ALA A 192 25.07 6.56 13.88
N GLY A 193 24.04 6.43 14.73
CA GLY A 193 23.95 7.13 16.02
C GLY A 193 22.92 8.27 16.08
N ASN A 194 22.28 8.65 14.97
CA ASN A 194 21.21 9.64 14.99
C ASN A 194 19.83 8.99 15.12
N ASN A 195 19.18 9.18 16.28
CA ASN A 195 17.87 8.62 16.60
C ASN A 195 16.78 8.98 15.57
N SER A 196 16.83 10.19 15.02
CA SER A 196 15.85 10.66 14.03
C SER A 196 15.94 9.89 12.73
N TYR A 197 17.17 9.61 12.27
CA TYR A 197 17.40 8.81 11.07
C TYR A 197 16.92 7.38 11.31
N ILE A 198 17.33 6.76 12.42
CA ILE A 198 16.93 5.39 12.80
C ILE A 198 15.40 5.22 12.79
N LYS A 199 14.66 6.20 13.29
CA LYS A 199 13.19 6.19 13.25
C LYS A 199 12.67 6.12 11.81
N ILE A 200 13.11 7.00 10.90
CA ILE A 200 12.67 6.99 9.50
C ILE A 200 13.04 5.66 8.82
N PHE A 201 14.25 5.17 9.04
CA PHE A 201 14.70 3.87 8.54
C PHE A 201 13.76 2.74 8.96
N SER A 202 13.47 2.66 10.27
CA SER A 202 12.60 1.62 10.81
C SER A 202 11.21 1.68 10.19
N ILE A 203 10.65 2.88 9.97
CA ILE A 203 9.31 3.03 9.39
C ILE A 203 9.31 2.58 7.92
N LEU A 204 10.28 3.02 7.12
CA LEU A 204 10.42 2.60 5.72
C LEU A 204 10.60 1.07 5.61
N LEU A 205 11.45 0.48 6.45
CA LEU A 205 11.68 -0.96 6.46
C LEU A 205 10.45 -1.74 6.87
N ASN A 206 9.82 -1.38 8.00
CA ASN A 206 8.62 -2.02 8.49
C ASN A 206 7.50 -1.97 7.44
N ASP A 207 7.38 -0.85 6.73
CA ASP A 207 6.37 -0.66 5.70
C ASP A 207 6.66 -1.43 4.41
N TYR A 208 7.92 -1.65 4.09
CA TYR A 208 8.32 -2.57 3.03
C TYR A 208 8.11 -4.04 3.42
N ASP A 209 8.45 -4.43 4.65
CA ASP A 209 8.21 -5.79 5.17
C ASP A 209 6.70 -6.10 5.23
N ASN A 210 5.87 -5.12 5.57
CA ASN A 210 4.42 -5.22 5.49
C ASN A 210 3.93 -5.46 4.06
N LEU A 211 4.53 -4.79 3.07
CA LEU A 211 4.23 -5.03 1.65
C LEU A 211 4.61 -6.46 1.25
N LYS A 212 5.81 -6.91 1.64
CA LYS A 212 6.31 -8.27 1.39
C LYS A 212 5.42 -9.34 2.03
N SER A 213 5.00 -9.13 3.28
CA SER A 213 4.12 -10.03 4.00
C SER A 213 2.76 -10.21 3.32
N LYS A 214 2.15 -9.11 2.83
CA LYS A 214 0.90 -9.19 2.06
C LYS A 214 1.04 -10.07 0.82
N CYS A 215 2.16 -9.93 0.14
CA CYS A 215 2.50 -10.73 -1.03
C CYS A 215 2.69 -12.22 -0.72
N ASN A 216 3.43 -12.56 0.34
CA ASN A 216 3.61 -13.95 0.75
C ASN A 216 2.30 -14.63 1.15
N ASN A 217 1.43 -13.90 1.87
CA ASN A 217 0.12 -14.42 2.27
C ASN A 217 -0.79 -14.69 1.07
N PHE A 218 -0.78 -13.82 0.05
CA PHE A 218 -1.54 -14.04 -1.17
C PHE A 218 -1.06 -15.30 -1.92
N SER A 219 0.25 -15.47 -2.07
CA SER A 219 0.84 -16.67 -2.69
C SER A 219 0.45 -17.96 -1.97
N SER A 220 0.46 -17.95 -0.63
CA SER A 220 0.01 -19.07 0.21
C SER A 220 -1.49 -19.39 0.02
N LEU A 221 -2.35 -18.39 -0.07
CA LEU A 221 -3.78 -18.60 -0.32
C LEU A 221 -4.03 -19.22 -1.71
N LEU A 222 -3.30 -18.77 -2.72
CA LEU A 222 -3.45 -19.25 -4.10
C LEU A 222 -2.99 -20.71 -4.23
N THR A 223 -1.86 -21.05 -3.61
CA THR A 223 -1.37 -22.45 -3.53
C THR A 223 -2.33 -23.36 -2.77
N ASN A 224 -2.85 -22.94 -1.61
CA ASN A 224 -3.84 -23.72 -0.86
C ASN A 224 -5.16 -23.93 -1.62
N SER A 225 -5.59 -22.92 -2.39
CA SER A 225 -6.78 -23.00 -3.26
C SER A 225 -6.57 -24.02 -4.39
N LEU A 226 -5.43 -23.97 -5.08
CA LEU A 226 -5.10 -24.92 -6.15
C LEU A 226 -5.00 -26.37 -5.63
N ILE A 227 -4.39 -26.57 -4.46
CA ILE A 227 -4.30 -27.87 -3.79
C ILE A 227 -5.71 -28.40 -3.47
N SER A 228 -6.60 -27.55 -2.94
CA SER A 228 -7.98 -27.94 -2.63
C SER A 228 -8.76 -28.36 -3.89
N ILE A 229 -8.60 -27.64 -5.00
CA ILE A 229 -9.22 -27.99 -6.29
C ILE A 229 -8.71 -29.35 -6.79
N ALA A 230 -7.40 -29.61 -6.69
CA ALA A 230 -6.81 -30.88 -7.09
C ALA A 230 -7.39 -32.06 -6.27
N PHE A 231 -7.58 -31.90 -4.95
CA PHE A 231 -8.20 -32.93 -4.12
C PHE A 231 -9.65 -33.23 -4.52
N ILE A 232 -10.43 -32.22 -4.91
CA ILE A 232 -11.79 -32.42 -5.41
C ILE A 232 -11.79 -33.27 -6.68
N PHE A 233 -10.87 -33.00 -7.62
CA PHE A 233 -10.74 -33.80 -8.85
C PHE A 233 -10.32 -35.26 -8.58
N VAL A 234 -9.41 -35.47 -7.63
CA VAL A 234 -8.99 -36.83 -7.22
C VAL A 234 -10.17 -37.58 -6.59
N ALA A 235 -10.90 -36.95 -5.66
CA ALA A 235 -12.07 -37.54 -5.01
C ALA A 235 -13.19 -37.86 -6.02
N ALA A 236 -13.48 -36.93 -6.95
CA ALA A 236 -14.46 -37.14 -8.00
C ALA A 236 -14.08 -38.32 -8.92
N SER A 237 -12.80 -38.44 -9.28
CA SER A 237 -12.29 -39.55 -10.11
C SER A 237 -12.45 -40.90 -9.41
N ILE A 238 -12.19 -40.96 -8.10
CA ILE A 238 -12.39 -42.18 -7.30
C ILE A 238 -13.87 -42.55 -7.24
N LEU A 239 -14.77 -41.59 -6.96
CA LEU A 239 -16.21 -41.83 -6.91
C LEU A 239 -16.79 -42.27 -8.26
N LEU A 240 -16.33 -41.67 -9.35
CA LEU A 240 -16.66 -42.09 -10.71
C LEU A 240 -16.15 -43.51 -11.00
N GLY A 241 -14.93 -43.85 -10.58
CA GLY A 241 -14.40 -45.20 -10.72
C GLY A 241 -15.20 -46.27 -9.95
N VAL A 242 -15.60 -45.95 -8.71
CA VAL A 242 -16.43 -46.84 -7.87
C VAL A 242 -17.82 -47.01 -8.46
N SER A 243 -18.48 -45.91 -8.84
CA SER A 243 -19.82 -45.95 -9.45
C SER A 243 -19.81 -46.66 -10.81
N TYR A 244 -18.76 -46.48 -11.62
CA TYR A 244 -18.56 -47.20 -12.87
C TYR A 244 -18.44 -48.72 -12.63
N LYS A 245 -17.59 -49.15 -11.69
CA LYS A 245 -17.48 -50.58 -11.32
C LYS A 245 -18.81 -51.16 -10.83
N TYR A 246 -19.54 -50.41 -9.99
CA TYR A 246 -20.85 -50.84 -9.49
C TYR A 246 -21.89 -50.97 -10.61
N SER A 247 -21.92 -50.01 -11.53
CA SER A 247 -22.77 -50.05 -12.72
C SER A 247 -22.46 -51.23 -13.62
N LEU A 248 -21.18 -51.46 -13.95
CA LEU A 248 -20.72 -52.60 -14.77
C LEU A 248 -21.09 -53.94 -14.13
N PHE A 249 -20.96 -54.05 -12.81
CA PHE A 249 -21.40 -55.22 -12.06
C PHE A 249 -22.92 -55.43 -12.14
N GLY A 250 -23.70 -54.34 -12.01
CA GLY A 250 -25.15 -54.34 -12.22
C GLY A 250 -25.55 -54.82 -13.62
N PHE A 251 -24.88 -54.35 -14.67
CA PHE A 251 -25.09 -54.78 -16.05
C PHE A 251 -24.77 -56.27 -16.24
N ARG A 252 -23.64 -56.76 -15.71
CA ARG A 252 -23.29 -58.20 -15.74
C ARG A 252 -24.37 -59.07 -15.10
N LYS A 253 -24.88 -58.66 -13.93
CA LYS A 253 -25.93 -59.40 -13.21
C LYS A 253 -27.25 -59.45 -13.99
N ARG A 254 -27.64 -58.34 -14.64
CA ARG A 254 -28.82 -58.30 -15.53
C ARG A 254 -28.67 -59.23 -16.73
N PHE A 255 -27.51 -59.22 -17.39
CA PHE A 255 -27.23 -60.08 -18.54
C PHE A 255 -27.29 -61.57 -18.19
N GLN A 256 -26.70 -61.98 -17.07
CA GLN A 256 -26.80 -63.37 -16.59
C GLN A 256 -28.25 -63.80 -16.33
N LYS A 257 -29.06 -62.93 -15.72
CA LYS A 257 -30.47 -63.19 -15.44
C LYS A 257 -31.30 -63.34 -16.73
N GLN A 258 -31.00 -62.55 -17.77
CA GLN A 258 -31.60 -62.70 -19.10
C GLN A 258 -31.24 -64.05 -19.75
N LYS A 259 -29.96 -64.43 -19.73
CA LYS A 259 -29.48 -65.71 -20.28
C LYS A 259 -30.14 -66.92 -19.61
N LEU A 260 -30.37 -66.86 -18.30
CA LEU A 260 -31.08 -67.91 -17.56
C LEU A 260 -32.56 -68.00 -17.97
N ARG A 261 -33.25 -66.86 -18.17
CA ARG A 261 -34.63 -66.81 -18.63
C ARG A 261 -34.80 -67.39 -20.04
N GLU A 262 -33.87 -67.14 -20.96
CA GLU A 262 -33.88 -67.74 -22.30
C GLU A 262 -33.67 -69.25 -22.26
N LYS A 263 -32.72 -69.76 -21.46
CA LYS A 263 -32.52 -71.19 -21.28
C LYS A 263 -33.80 -71.88 -20.79
N LEU A 264 -34.47 -71.31 -19.79
CA LEU A 264 -35.75 -71.83 -19.28
C LEU A 264 -36.85 -71.83 -20.36
N LYS A 265 -36.97 -70.76 -21.16
CA LYS A 265 -37.90 -70.70 -22.30
C LYS A 265 -37.62 -71.79 -23.34
N ASN A 266 -36.35 -72.02 -23.68
CA ASN A 266 -35.96 -73.03 -24.66
C ASN A 266 -36.22 -74.47 -24.16
N ILE A 267 -35.96 -74.75 -22.88
CA ILE A 267 -36.32 -76.04 -22.26
C ILE A 267 -37.84 -76.24 -22.32
N LYS A 268 -38.63 -75.22 -21.94
CA LYS A 268 -40.10 -75.29 -21.97
C LYS A 268 -40.65 -75.55 -23.38
N LYS A 269 -40.04 -74.96 -24.42
CA LYS A 269 -40.39 -75.24 -25.82
C LYS A 269 -40.13 -76.69 -26.24
N ARG A 270 -39.06 -77.33 -25.73
CA ARG A 270 -38.71 -78.72 -26.05
C ARG A 270 -39.58 -79.75 -25.34
N ILE A 271 -40.23 -79.39 -24.23
CA ILE A 271 -41.14 -80.27 -23.48
C ILE A 271 -42.55 -80.28 -24.10
N ASN A 272 -42.95 -79.18 -24.73
CA ASN A 272 -44.28 -79.01 -25.33
C ASN A 272 -44.36 -79.49 -26.79
N HIS A 273 -43.31 -80.15 -27.29
CA HIS A 273 -43.20 -80.69 -28.64
C HIS A 273 -42.85 -82.16 -28.54
#